data_AF-A0A534QZY7-F1
#
_entry.id   AF-A0A534QZY7-F1
#
_cell.length_a   1.000
_cell.length_b   1.000
_cell.length_c   1.000
_cell.angle_alpha   90.00
_cell.angle_beta   90.00
_cell.angle_gamma   90.00
#
_symmetry.space_group_name_H-M   'P 1'
#
loop_
_entity.id
_entity.type
_entity.pdbx_description
1 polymer ?
#
loop_
_entity_poly.entity_id
_entity_poly.type
_entity_poly.pdbx_seq_one_letter_code
_entity_poly.pdbx_strand_id
1 'polypeptide(L)'
;MMMGALVRRVALLALVLLGPATAGGEDTWILDATSWERGKNLLPEPVLKRVQAGEYRFPVVPADPARFHDNYSNPFWAASAANEGKYDLDPASCGLREKATGKVPDFYFGYPFPTITRDDPQAGCQIAWNFTAASLMGGGSGASFYLTGLDQKGAYRTIRTRIQATAYVGRHGGPVDNPERVVAKATSLALEPPDVEGVSTLTVRHLDWDKPDDMWAFVPQTRRARHISAASRSEPVGGMDIFADDINCYAGKVETYRWRLVGETQILAPVIAQPYALPQRQVSPTRWAIDTPALPARFEDKSGPGVPWLITAGLVFVPRPAWIVEGVSTDPYYNFGKVIMYFDREMYRIYWKVVTNRA
;
A
#
# COMPACT_ATOMS: atom_id res chain seq x y z
N MET A 1 -46.36 -67.96 -7.82
CA MET A 1 -46.85 -66.72 -7.19
C MET A 1 -45.76 -66.23 -6.24
N MET A 2 -45.31 -64.99 -6.44
CA MET A 2 -44.24 -64.25 -5.72
C MET A 2 -42.81 -64.81 -5.77
N MET A 3 -41.95 -64.09 -6.50
CA MET A 3 -40.55 -63.87 -6.11
C MET A 3 -40.12 -62.50 -6.63
N GLY A 4 -39.91 -61.57 -5.69
CA GLY A 4 -39.54 -60.18 -5.95
C GLY A 4 -38.07 -60.06 -6.34
N ALA A 5 -37.80 -59.22 -7.36
CA ALA A 5 -36.46 -58.89 -7.80
C ALA A 5 -35.95 -57.65 -7.05
N LEU A 6 -34.85 -57.84 -6.31
CA LEU A 6 -34.13 -56.85 -5.53
C LEU A 6 -33.30 -55.97 -6.48
N VAL A 7 -33.63 -54.68 -6.61
CA VAL A 7 -32.84 -53.71 -7.39
C VAL A 7 -31.67 -53.20 -6.53
N ARG A 8 -30.45 -53.67 -6.82
CA ARG A 8 -29.21 -53.11 -6.28
C ARG A 8 -28.86 -51.82 -7.04
N ARG A 9 -28.96 -50.66 -6.38
CA ARG A 9 -28.43 -49.39 -6.89
C ARG A 9 -26.91 -49.34 -6.66
N VAL A 10 -26.14 -49.36 -7.74
CA VAL A 10 -24.69 -49.09 -7.73
C VAL A 10 -24.52 -47.57 -7.69
N ALA A 11 -23.93 -47.05 -6.62
CA ALA A 11 -23.53 -45.65 -6.54
C ALA A 11 -22.15 -45.50 -7.18
N LEU A 12 -22.08 -44.82 -8.33
CA LEU A 12 -20.83 -44.42 -8.97
C LEU A 12 -20.29 -43.18 -8.24
N LEU A 13 -19.22 -43.34 -7.46
CA LEU A 13 -18.48 -42.22 -6.89
C LEU A 13 -17.54 -41.64 -7.97
N ALA A 14 -17.88 -40.47 -8.52
CA ALA A 14 -16.99 -39.75 -9.43
C ALA A 14 -15.90 -39.05 -8.63
N LEU A 15 -14.69 -39.61 -8.65
CA LEU A 15 -13.49 -38.98 -8.11
C LEU A 15 -13.04 -37.89 -9.10
N VAL A 16 -13.32 -36.62 -8.80
CA VAL A 16 -12.77 -35.48 -9.57
C VAL A 16 -11.35 -35.23 -9.07
N LEU A 17 -10.37 -35.73 -9.83
CA LEU A 17 -8.97 -35.36 -9.67
C LEU A 17 -8.79 -33.93 -10.21
N LEU A 18 -8.72 -32.95 -9.32
CA LEU A 18 -8.24 -31.60 -9.64
C LEU A 18 -6.72 -31.70 -9.90
N GLY A 19 -6.34 -31.78 -11.17
CA GLY A 19 -4.96 -31.57 -11.60
C GLY A 19 -4.52 -30.12 -11.33
N PRO A 20 -3.21 -29.86 -11.17
CA PRO A 20 -2.71 -28.50 -10.98
C PRO A 20 -3.07 -27.65 -12.20
N ALA A 21 -3.70 -26.51 -11.96
CA ALA A 21 -3.99 -25.53 -13.00
C ALA A 21 -2.66 -25.09 -13.62
N THR A 22 -2.43 -25.46 -14.87
CA THR A 22 -1.33 -24.91 -15.65
C THR A 22 -1.57 -23.41 -15.80
N ALA A 23 -0.64 -22.60 -15.30
CA ALA A 23 -0.59 -21.17 -15.51
C ALA A 23 -0.36 -20.87 -17.00
N GLY A 24 -1.41 -20.98 -17.81
CA GLY A 24 -1.47 -20.33 -19.11
C GLY A 24 -1.58 -18.84 -18.83
N GLY A 25 -0.55 -18.06 -19.17
CA GLY A 25 -0.57 -16.61 -19.03
C GLY A 25 -1.77 -16.05 -19.79
N GLU A 26 -2.71 -15.44 -19.07
CA GLU A 26 -3.90 -14.85 -19.67
C GLU A 26 -3.50 -13.67 -20.58
N ASP A 27 -4.09 -13.57 -21.76
CA ASP A 27 -3.83 -12.46 -22.68
C ASP A 27 -4.25 -11.12 -22.06
N THR A 28 -3.64 -10.01 -22.53
CA THR A 28 -4.03 -8.66 -22.13
C THR A 28 -5.50 -8.40 -22.43
N TRP A 29 -6.22 -7.80 -21.48
CA TRP A 29 -7.64 -7.51 -21.62
C TRP A 29 -8.04 -6.21 -20.93
N ILE A 30 -9.29 -5.81 -21.11
CA ILE A 30 -9.85 -4.58 -20.54
C ILE A 30 -11.00 -4.92 -19.61
N LEU A 31 -10.90 -4.49 -18.36
CA LEU A 31 -12.00 -4.53 -17.41
C LEU A 31 -12.82 -3.24 -17.53
N ASP A 32 -14.06 -3.34 -17.99
CA ASP A 32 -15.02 -2.24 -18.12
C ASP A 32 -16.46 -2.71 -17.88
N ALA A 33 -17.45 -1.86 -18.14
CA ALA A 33 -18.86 -2.17 -17.91
C ALA A 33 -19.37 -3.39 -18.69
N THR A 34 -18.73 -3.81 -19.78
CA THR A 34 -19.14 -4.98 -20.57
C THR A 34 -18.50 -6.28 -20.10
N SER A 35 -17.43 -6.19 -19.31
CA SER A 35 -16.65 -7.33 -18.80
C SER A 35 -16.56 -7.35 -17.26
N TRP A 36 -17.38 -6.55 -16.59
CA TRP A 36 -17.30 -6.27 -15.15
C TRP A 36 -17.36 -7.54 -14.29
N GLU A 37 -18.04 -8.61 -14.74
CA GLU A 37 -18.14 -9.86 -13.99
C GLU A 37 -16.77 -10.48 -13.70
N ARG A 38 -15.79 -10.27 -14.59
CA ARG A 38 -14.40 -10.72 -14.39
C ARG A 38 -13.73 -10.03 -13.21
N GLY A 39 -14.19 -8.82 -12.85
CA GLY A 39 -13.68 -8.02 -11.74
C GLY A 39 -14.25 -8.39 -10.36
N LYS A 40 -15.27 -9.26 -10.26
CA LYS A 40 -16.00 -9.54 -9.01
C LYS A 40 -15.10 -9.91 -7.82
N ASN A 41 -14.03 -10.65 -8.09
CA ASN A 41 -13.07 -11.10 -7.07
C ASN A 41 -11.69 -10.46 -7.25
N LEU A 42 -11.59 -9.37 -8.02
CA LEU A 42 -10.33 -8.69 -8.30
C LEU A 42 -10.35 -7.20 -7.90
N LEU A 43 -11.48 -6.69 -7.40
CA LEU A 43 -11.63 -5.30 -7.00
C LEU A 43 -12.41 -5.21 -5.68
N PRO A 44 -12.14 -4.18 -4.84
CA PRO A 44 -13.04 -3.85 -3.75
C PRO A 44 -14.43 -3.46 -4.30
N GLU A 45 -15.49 -3.77 -3.56
CA GLU A 45 -16.89 -3.55 -3.98
C GLU A 45 -17.15 -2.11 -4.47
N PRO A 46 -16.70 -1.03 -3.79
CA PRO A 46 -16.92 0.34 -4.29
C PRO A 46 -16.27 0.61 -5.66
N VAL A 47 -15.14 -0.02 -5.95
CA VAL A 47 -14.42 0.13 -7.22
C VAL A 47 -15.13 -0.66 -8.31
N LEU A 48 -15.59 -1.88 -8.01
CA LEU A 48 -16.36 -2.70 -8.94
C LEU A 48 -17.67 -2.02 -9.38
N LYS A 49 -18.37 -1.35 -8.45
CA LYS A 49 -19.58 -0.57 -8.78
C LYS A 49 -19.31 0.52 -9.81
N ARG A 50 -18.14 1.17 -9.75
CA ARG A 50 -17.74 2.19 -10.73
C ARG A 50 -17.40 1.57 -12.09
N VAL A 51 -16.82 0.38 -12.13
CA VAL A 51 -16.64 -0.38 -13.38
C VAL A 51 -18.00 -0.71 -14.00
N GLN A 52 -18.95 -1.24 -13.21
CA GLN A 52 -20.31 -1.54 -13.66
C GLN A 52 -21.03 -0.32 -14.23
N ALA A 53 -20.84 0.84 -13.61
CA ALA A 53 -21.42 2.11 -14.05
C ALA A 53 -20.72 2.71 -15.30
N GLY A 54 -19.67 2.07 -15.84
CA GLY A 54 -18.89 2.57 -16.97
C GLY A 54 -18.00 3.76 -16.63
N GLU A 55 -17.78 4.03 -15.34
CA GLU A 55 -16.93 5.12 -14.87
C GLU A 55 -15.45 4.75 -14.89
N TYR A 56 -15.14 3.49 -14.62
CA TYR A 56 -13.78 2.95 -14.57
C TYR A 56 -13.52 1.93 -15.66
N ARG A 57 -12.30 1.99 -16.19
CA ARG A 57 -11.77 1.07 -17.20
C ARG A 57 -10.33 0.76 -16.88
N PHE A 58 -9.98 -0.52 -16.78
CA PHE A 58 -8.64 -0.95 -16.38
C PHE A 58 -8.00 -1.83 -17.46
N PRO A 59 -6.85 -1.44 -18.04
CA PRO A 59 -6.07 -2.34 -18.86
C PRO A 59 -5.36 -3.36 -17.97
N VAL A 60 -5.77 -4.61 -18.09
CA VAL A 60 -5.25 -5.73 -17.30
C VAL A 60 -4.22 -6.48 -18.13
N VAL A 61 -3.01 -6.64 -17.58
CA VAL A 61 -1.89 -7.30 -18.24
C VAL A 61 -1.39 -8.48 -17.40
N PRO A 62 -0.93 -9.58 -18.03
CA PRO A 62 -0.24 -10.64 -17.30
C PRO A 62 1.11 -10.15 -16.79
N ALA A 63 1.61 -10.79 -15.74
CA ALA A 63 2.97 -10.61 -15.26
C ALA A 63 3.62 -11.97 -14.99
N ASP A 64 4.80 -12.19 -15.56
CA ASP A 64 5.67 -13.30 -15.17
C ASP A 64 5.99 -13.22 -13.67
N PRO A 65 5.67 -14.24 -12.86
CA PRO A 65 5.85 -14.18 -11.41
C PRO A 65 7.31 -14.02 -10.98
N ALA A 66 8.26 -14.70 -11.65
CA ALA A 66 9.67 -14.63 -11.30
C ALA A 66 10.24 -13.24 -11.58
N ARG A 67 9.91 -12.64 -12.73
CA ARG A 67 10.33 -11.28 -13.05
C ARG A 67 9.61 -10.22 -12.21
N PHE A 68 8.39 -10.50 -11.74
CA PHE A 68 7.70 -9.63 -10.78
C PHE A 68 8.35 -9.70 -9.38
N HIS A 69 8.83 -10.87 -8.97
CA HIS A 69 9.64 -11.04 -7.75
C HIS A 69 10.88 -10.13 -7.74
N ASP A 70 11.52 -10.00 -8.91
CA ASP A 70 12.71 -9.16 -9.12
C ASP A 70 12.41 -7.65 -9.05
N ASN A 71 11.17 -7.23 -8.77
CA ASN A 71 10.88 -5.86 -8.38
C ASN A 71 11.63 -5.46 -7.09
N TYR A 72 11.96 -6.43 -6.24
CA TYR A 72 12.87 -6.26 -5.11
C TYR A 72 14.19 -6.99 -5.36
N SER A 73 15.25 -6.47 -4.74
CA SER A 73 16.62 -6.91 -5.02
C SER A 73 16.96 -8.22 -4.29
N ASN A 74 17.89 -9.00 -4.87
CA ASN A 74 18.40 -10.22 -4.23
C ASN A 74 18.91 -10.00 -2.79
N PRO A 75 19.62 -8.89 -2.45
CA PRO A 75 19.97 -8.61 -1.06
C PRO A 75 18.76 -8.47 -0.13
N PHE A 76 17.66 -7.87 -0.60
CA PHE A 76 16.43 -7.75 0.20
C PHE A 76 15.80 -9.13 0.45
N TRP A 77 15.74 -9.98 -0.57
CA TRP A 77 15.22 -11.34 -0.44
C TRP A 77 16.08 -12.22 0.47
N ALA A 78 17.41 -12.16 0.32
CA ALA A 78 18.34 -12.87 1.17
C ALA A 78 18.22 -12.43 2.65
N ALA A 79 18.12 -11.13 2.90
CA ALA A 79 17.91 -10.60 4.26
C ALA A 79 16.57 -11.04 4.84
N SER A 80 15.50 -11.03 4.02
CA SER A 80 14.17 -11.51 4.41
C SER A 80 14.20 -12.98 4.83
N ALA A 81 14.81 -13.86 4.02
CA ALA A 81 14.96 -15.27 4.36
C ALA A 81 15.78 -15.47 5.65
N ALA A 82 16.85 -14.68 5.82
CA ALA A 82 17.66 -14.71 7.02
C ALA A 82 16.92 -14.19 8.27
N ASN A 83 15.80 -13.51 8.14
CA ASN A 83 15.02 -12.99 9.27
C ASN A 83 14.03 -14.00 9.86
N GLU A 84 13.89 -15.18 9.26
CA GLU A 84 13.02 -16.24 9.75
C GLU A 84 13.28 -16.51 11.24
N GLY A 85 12.22 -16.44 12.04
CA GLY A 85 12.28 -16.64 13.48
C GLY A 85 13.02 -15.58 14.31
N LYS A 86 13.64 -14.54 13.73
CA LYS A 86 14.43 -13.53 14.49
C LYS A 86 13.60 -12.53 15.27
N TYR A 87 12.44 -12.17 14.74
CA TYR A 87 11.59 -11.12 15.31
C TYR A 87 10.28 -11.69 15.86
N ASP A 88 9.75 -11.01 16.86
CA ASP A 88 8.39 -11.14 17.32
C ASP A 88 7.77 -9.74 17.50
N LEU A 89 6.57 -9.70 18.06
CA LEU A 89 5.80 -8.47 18.24
C LEU A 89 5.45 -8.29 19.71
N ASP A 90 5.37 -7.02 20.13
CA ASP A 90 4.71 -6.65 21.35
C ASP A 90 3.19 -6.92 21.24
N PRO A 91 2.58 -7.76 22.10
CA PRO A 91 1.17 -8.13 21.94
C PRO A 91 0.17 -6.99 22.11
N ALA A 92 0.55 -5.90 22.80
CA ALA A 92 -0.34 -4.79 23.10
C ALA A 92 -0.36 -3.75 21.98
N SER A 93 0.82 -3.45 21.43
CA SER A 93 1.04 -2.38 20.45
C SER A 93 1.39 -2.87 19.06
N CYS A 94 1.67 -4.16 18.87
CA CYS A 94 2.30 -4.67 17.66
C CYS A 94 3.65 -4.03 17.34
N GLY A 95 4.39 -3.54 18.34
CA GLY A 95 5.77 -3.07 18.15
C GLY A 95 6.73 -4.19 17.75
N LEU A 96 7.62 -3.93 16.79
CA LEU A 96 8.61 -4.91 16.32
C LEU A 96 9.69 -5.13 17.37
N ARG A 97 9.90 -6.38 17.79
CA ARG A 97 10.87 -6.77 18.81
C ARG A 97 11.81 -7.84 18.27
N GLU A 98 13.10 -7.71 18.56
CA GLU A 98 14.09 -8.75 18.30
C GLU A 98 14.05 -9.79 19.44
N LYS A 99 13.86 -11.06 19.11
CA LYS A 99 13.70 -12.12 20.12
C LYS A 99 14.94 -12.31 21.00
N ALA A 100 16.12 -12.16 20.41
CA ALA A 100 17.39 -12.39 21.11
C ALA A 100 17.61 -11.39 22.27
N THR A 101 17.16 -10.15 22.08
CA THR A 101 17.37 -9.05 23.05
C THR A 101 16.11 -8.67 23.82
N GLY A 102 14.93 -9.04 23.30
CA GLY A 102 13.64 -8.62 23.83
C GLY A 102 13.37 -7.12 23.65
N LYS A 103 14.12 -6.45 22.77
CA LYS A 103 14.06 -5.00 22.55
C LYS A 103 13.66 -4.66 21.12
N VAL A 104 13.25 -3.41 20.90
CA VAL A 104 13.19 -2.81 19.58
C VAL A 104 14.55 -2.98 18.87
N PRO A 105 14.59 -3.52 17.63
CA PRO A 105 15.84 -3.60 16.89
C PRO A 105 16.30 -2.20 16.47
N ASP A 106 17.55 -1.85 16.77
CA ASP A 106 18.15 -0.58 16.36
C ASP A 106 18.26 -0.45 14.83
N PHE A 107 18.32 -1.59 14.13
CA PHE A 107 18.27 -1.69 12.69
C PHE A 107 17.75 -3.07 12.26
N TYR A 108 17.02 -3.12 11.15
CA TYR A 108 16.67 -4.35 10.45
C TYR A 108 16.63 -4.09 8.93
N PHE A 109 16.73 -5.14 8.12
CA PHE A 109 16.61 -5.07 6.65
C PHE A 109 15.98 -6.37 6.11
N GLY A 110 15.21 -6.27 5.03
CA GLY A 110 14.31 -7.34 4.57
C GLY A 110 13.03 -7.42 5.41
N TYR A 111 12.15 -8.34 5.04
CA TYR A 111 10.94 -8.63 5.81
C TYR A 111 11.29 -9.20 7.19
N PRO A 112 10.77 -8.62 8.28
CA PRO A 112 10.91 -9.22 9.60
C PRO A 112 10.17 -10.57 9.71
N PHE A 113 9.08 -10.74 8.95
CA PHE A 113 8.22 -11.94 9.00
C PHE A 113 8.10 -12.57 7.60
N PRO A 114 9.14 -13.26 7.09
CA PRO A 114 9.11 -13.85 5.75
C PRO A 114 8.02 -14.91 5.57
N THR A 115 7.69 -15.65 6.64
CA THR A 115 6.60 -16.64 6.67
C THR A 115 5.48 -16.15 7.58
N ILE A 116 4.27 -16.03 7.02
CA ILE A 116 3.05 -15.64 7.77
C ILE A 116 2.00 -16.72 7.58
N THR A 117 1.45 -17.22 8.69
CA THR A 117 0.33 -18.16 8.68
C THR A 117 -0.97 -17.41 8.91
N ARG A 118 -2.04 -17.82 8.23
CA ARG A 118 -3.33 -17.15 8.29
C ARG A 118 -3.94 -17.17 9.69
N ASP A 119 -3.75 -18.27 10.40
CA ASP A 119 -4.36 -18.50 11.72
C ASP A 119 -3.53 -17.89 12.87
N ASP A 120 -2.39 -17.25 12.58
CA ASP A 120 -1.64 -16.51 13.58
C ASP A 120 -2.46 -15.28 14.03
N PRO A 121 -2.78 -15.14 15.32
CA PRO A 121 -3.53 -13.99 15.83
C PRO A 121 -2.83 -12.65 15.58
N GLN A 122 -1.52 -12.65 15.32
CA GLN A 122 -0.71 -11.48 15.01
C GLN A 122 -0.40 -11.32 13.51
N ALA A 123 -0.98 -12.15 12.63
CA ALA A 123 -0.73 -12.10 11.19
C ALA A 123 -0.97 -10.70 10.60
N GLY A 124 -2.01 -9.99 11.03
CA GLY A 124 -2.29 -8.62 10.60
C GLY A 124 -1.13 -7.65 10.91
N CYS A 125 -0.52 -7.79 12.08
CA CYS A 125 0.62 -6.97 12.49
C CYS A 125 1.91 -7.35 11.75
N GLN A 126 2.13 -8.65 11.52
CA GLN A 126 3.27 -9.13 10.73
C GLN A 126 3.23 -8.59 9.29
N ILE A 127 2.04 -8.62 8.67
CA ILE A 127 1.81 -8.06 7.32
C ILE A 127 2.11 -6.55 7.30
N ALA A 128 1.63 -5.80 8.30
CA ALA A 128 1.87 -4.36 8.40
C ALA A 128 3.37 -4.00 8.57
N TRP A 129 4.13 -4.82 9.30
CA TRP A 129 5.59 -4.65 9.41
C TRP A 129 6.34 -4.98 8.13
N ASN A 130 5.91 -6.01 7.39
CA ASN A 130 6.49 -6.32 6.08
C ASN A 130 6.22 -5.20 5.07
N PHE A 131 5.02 -4.58 5.08
CA PHE A 131 4.75 -3.37 4.30
C PHE A 131 5.67 -2.22 4.69
N THR A 132 5.90 -2.03 5.99
CA THR A 132 6.83 -1.01 6.49
C THR A 132 8.26 -1.28 5.99
N ALA A 133 8.73 -2.53 6.06
CA ALA A 133 10.04 -2.94 5.55
C ALA A 133 10.19 -2.68 4.04
N ALA A 134 9.19 -3.07 3.23
CA ALA A 134 9.15 -2.79 1.80
C ALA A 134 9.17 -1.29 1.49
N SER A 135 8.58 -0.47 2.36
CA SER A 135 8.55 0.99 2.17
C SER A 135 9.86 1.69 2.52
N LEU A 136 10.65 1.13 3.45
CA LEU A 136 11.90 1.72 3.92
C LEU A 136 13.13 1.31 3.10
N MET A 137 13.07 0.22 2.33
CA MET A 137 14.23 -0.33 1.60
C MET A 137 14.98 0.66 0.71
N GLY A 138 14.28 1.66 0.15
CA GLY A 138 14.89 2.72 -0.66
C GLY A 138 15.80 3.68 0.12
N GLY A 139 15.83 3.60 1.47
CA GLY A 139 16.62 4.48 2.34
C GLY A 139 16.08 5.91 2.46
N GLY A 140 14.97 6.21 1.79
CA GLY A 140 14.41 7.54 1.65
C GLY A 140 13.90 7.75 0.23
N SER A 141 13.11 8.79 0.04
CA SER A 141 12.57 9.15 -1.26
C SER A 141 12.27 10.64 -1.32
N GLY A 142 12.18 11.17 -2.54
CA GLY A 142 11.74 12.53 -2.76
C GLY A 142 10.96 12.62 -4.05
N ALA A 143 9.81 13.28 -4.01
CA ALA A 143 8.95 13.47 -5.17
C ALA A 143 8.45 14.92 -5.22
N SER A 144 8.26 15.44 -6.41
CA SER A 144 7.52 16.68 -6.65
C SER A 144 6.39 16.37 -7.62
N PHE A 145 5.17 16.73 -7.25
CA PHE A 145 3.97 16.34 -7.99
C PHE A 145 2.85 17.35 -7.74
N TYR A 146 1.79 17.23 -8.53
CA TYR A 146 0.57 18.02 -8.35
C TYR A 146 -0.46 17.19 -7.59
N LEU A 147 -0.98 17.76 -6.51
CA LEU A 147 -2.20 17.30 -5.86
C LEU A 147 -3.37 18.08 -6.46
N THR A 148 -4.20 17.42 -7.26
CA THR A 148 -5.36 18.05 -7.89
C THR A 148 -6.64 17.47 -7.31
N GLY A 149 -7.42 18.32 -6.63
CA GLY A 149 -8.78 18.02 -6.19
C GLY A 149 -9.74 18.07 -7.36
N LEU A 150 -10.46 16.97 -7.58
CA LEU A 150 -11.39 16.78 -8.70
C LEU A 150 -12.80 16.51 -8.18
N ASP A 151 -13.80 17.11 -8.83
CA ASP A 151 -15.20 16.75 -8.71
C ASP A 151 -15.76 16.27 -10.06
N GLN A 152 -17.07 16.07 -10.17
CA GLN A 152 -17.70 15.67 -11.44
C GLN A 152 -17.61 16.73 -12.55
N LYS A 153 -17.37 18.00 -12.20
CA LYS A 153 -17.23 19.13 -13.13
C LYS A 153 -15.78 19.38 -13.53
N GLY A 154 -14.81 18.88 -12.77
CA GLY A 154 -13.38 18.93 -13.09
C GLY A 154 -12.53 19.33 -11.89
N ALA A 155 -11.37 19.92 -12.16
CA ALA A 155 -10.47 20.39 -11.11
C ALA A 155 -11.00 21.64 -10.40
N TYR A 156 -11.05 21.61 -9.07
CA TYR A 156 -11.41 22.76 -8.23
C TYR A 156 -10.22 23.33 -7.46
N ARG A 157 -9.14 22.55 -7.28
CA ARG A 157 -7.91 22.99 -6.61
C ARG A 157 -6.73 22.18 -7.09
N THR A 158 -5.58 22.82 -7.28
CA THR A 158 -4.30 22.15 -7.55
C THR A 158 -3.23 22.74 -6.66
N ILE A 159 -2.43 21.89 -6.01
CA ILE A 159 -1.28 22.25 -5.19
C ILE A 159 -0.06 21.56 -5.78
N ARG A 160 0.97 22.32 -6.16
CA ARG A 160 2.29 21.74 -6.47
C ARG A 160 3.00 21.49 -5.15
N THR A 161 3.36 20.25 -4.86
CA THR A 161 3.96 19.86 -3.60
C THR A 161 5.28 19.13 -3.81
N ARG A 162 6.16 19.21 -2.81
CA ARG A 162 7.34 18.37 -2.69
C ARG A 162 7.29 17.61 -1.37
N ILE A 163 7.53 16.31 -1.44
CA ILE A 163 7.72 15.46 -0.26
C ILE A 163 9.13 14.92 -0.29
N GLN A 164 9.78 14.87 0.87
CA GLN A 164 11.08 14.24 1.05
C GLN A 164 11.07 13.44 2.34
N ALA A 165 11.53 12.20 2.29
CA ALA A 165 11.67 11.32 3.44
C ALA A 165 13.08 10.72 3.47
N THR A 166 13.64 10.58 4.67
CA THR A 166 14.86 9.83 4.93
C THR A 166 14.54 8.72 5.92
N ALA A 167 14.85 7.48 5.56
CA ALA A 167 14.75 6.34 6.47
C ALA A 167 16.08 6.15 7.20
N TYR A 168 16.05 5.79 8.48
CA TYR A 168 17.23 5.51 9.31
C TYR A 168 17.38 4.00 9.59
N VAL A 169 16.28 3.26 9.50
CA VAL A 169 16.23 1.79 9.57
C VAL A 169 15.69 1.22 8.25
N GLY A 170 15.80 -0.08 8.03
CA GLY A 170 15.22 -0.72 6.83
C GLY A 170 15.95 -0.39 5.53
N ARG A 171 17.13 0.24 5.57
CA ARG A 171 17.82 0.81 4.40
C ARG A 171 18.59 -0.26 3.62
N HIS A 172 18.46 -0.30 2.29
CA HIS A 172 19.30 -1.16 1.44
C HIS A 172 20.79 -0.77 1.50
N GLY A 173 21.10 0.50 1.73
CA GLY A 173 22.48 0.98 1.91
C GLY A 173 23.11 0.64 3.26
N GLY A 174 22.42 -0.12 4.13
CA GLY A 174 22.87 -0.41 5.49
C GLY A 174 22.58 0.73 6.48
N PRO A 175 22.97 0.52 7.75
CA PRO A 175 22.73 1.48 8.83
C PRO A 175 23.48 2.79 8.61
N VAL A 176 22.88 3.87 9.10
CA VAL A 176 23.48 5.20 9.21
C VAL A 176 23.42 5.65 10.67
N ASP A 177 24.17 6.69 11.03
CA ASP A 177 24.11 7.23 12.38
C ASP A 177 22.66 7.62 12.75
N ASN A 178 22.19 7.13 13.90
CA ASN A 178 20.81 7.28 14.35
C ASN A 178 20.73 7.51 15.88
N PRO A 179 21.41 8.55 16.42
CA PRO A 179 21.45 8.80 17.86
C PRO A 179 20.07 9.19 18.42
N GLU A 180 19.19 9.71 17.58
CA GLU A 180 17.81 10.07 17.93
C GLU A 180 16.84 8.88 17.92
N ARG A 181 17.30 7.68 17.52
CA ARG A 181 16.49 6.45 17.47
C ARG A 181 15.17 6.65 16.71
N VAL A 182 15.26 7.07 15.45
CA VAL A 182 14.09 7.27 14.58
C VAL A 182 14.01 6.20 13.50
N VAL A 183 12.80 5.91 13.01
CA VAL A 183 12.57 5.11 11.80
C VAL A 183 12.82 5.97 10.57
N ALA A 184 12.23 7.17 10.56
CA ALA A 184 12.27 8.08 9.43
C ALA A 184 11.99 9.52 9.86
N LYS A 185 12.50 10.47 9.06
CA LYS A 185 12.10 11.89 9.10
C LYS A 185 11.57 12.26 7.72
N ALA A 186 10.44 12.96 7.67
CA ALA A 186 9.80 13.34 6.42
C ALA A 186 9.32 14.79 6.45
N THR A 187 9.39 15.45 5.30
CA THR A 187 8.86 16.80 5.10
C THR A 187 7.90 16.82 3.93
N SER A 188 6.86 17.65 4.04
CA SER A 188 6.04 18.05 2.91
C SER A 188 6.06 19.57 2.79
N LEU A 189 6.07 20.08 1.56
CA LEU A 189 6.15 21.51 1.28
C LEU A 189 5.23 21.84 0.10
N ALA A 190 4.26 22.71 0.33
CA ALA A 190 3.50 23.35 -0.74
C ALA A 190 4.36 24.40 -1.43
N LEU A 191 4.49 24.27 -2.75
CA LEU A 191 5.29 25.16 -3.60
C LEU A 191 4.40 26.18 -4.31
N GLU A 192 3.18 25.79 -4.69
CA GLU A 192 2.16 26.62 -5.34
C GLU A 192 0.77 26.11 -4.93
N PRO A 193 -0.29 26.94 -4.97
CA PRO A 193 -0.33 28.37 -5.34
C PRO A 193 0.07 29.34 -4.19
N PRO A 194 0.15 30.67 -4.44
CA PRO A 194 0.63 31.66 -3.46
C PRO A 194 -0.09 31.69 -2.11
N ASP A 195 -1.34 31.24 -2.03
CA ASP A 195 -2.11 31.15 -0.78
C ASP A 195 -1.58 30.06 0.16
N VAL A 196 -0.94 29.02 -0.37
CA VAL A 196 -0.36 27.91 0.39
C VAL A 196 1.16 27.77 0.24
N GLU A 197 1.79 28.57 -0.63
CA GLU A 197 3.24 28.56 -0.85
C GLU A 197 4.00 28.68 0.48
N GLY A 198 4.91 27.73 0.71
CA GLY A 198 5.74 27.66 1.91
C GLY A 198 5.11 26.94 3.10
N VAL A 199 3.81 26.62 3.06
CA VAL A 199 3.19 25.77 4.09
C VAL A 199 3.89 24.42 4.06
N SER A 200 4.38 23.99 5.22
CA SER A 200 5.14 22.74 5.32
C SER A 200 4.82 21.96 6.58
N THR A 201 5.07 20.66 6.51
CA THR A 201 5.04 19.78 7.66
C THR A 201 6.36 19.05 7.82
N LEU A 202 6.71 18.76 9.08
CA LEU A 202 7.80 17.86 9.46
C LEU A 202 7.19 16.73 10.28
N THR A 203 7.50 15.49 9.92
CA THR A 203 7.18 14.28 10.68
C THR A 203 8.47 13.61 11.13
N VAL A 204 8.56 13.32 12.43
CA VAL A 204 9.63 12.52 13.02
C VAL A 204 8.99 11.25 13.56
N ARG A 205 9.31 10.11 12.94
CA ARG A 205 8.83 8.80 13.38
C ARG A 205 9.83 8.16 14.31
N HIS A 206 9.46 8.05 15.59
CA HIS A 206 10.26 7.41 16.61
C HIS A 206 10.27 5.89 16.44
N LEU A 207 11.44 5.29 16.67
CA LEU A 207 11.66 3.84 16.61
C LEU A 207 11.03 3.12 17.81
N ASP A 208 10.99 3.76 18.98
CA ASP A 208 10.34 3.20 20.16
C ASP A 208 8.81 3.15 19.93
N TRP A 209 8.18 1.98 20.12
CA TRP A 209 6.76 1.77 19.80
C TRP A 209 5.78 2.50 20.74
N ASP A 210 6.25 2.90 21.93
CA ASP A 210 5.48 3.64 22.93
C ASP A 210 5.43 5.16 22.66
N LYS A 211 6.28 5.65 21.74
CA LYS A 211 6.32 7.05 21.36
C LYS A 211 5.44 7.31 20.12
N PRO A 212 4.49 8.25 20.18
CA PRO A 212 3.76 8.70 18.99
C PRO A 212 4.72 9.41 18.03
N ASP A 213 4.34 9.54 16.75
CA ASP A 213 5.07 10.39 15.82
C ASP A 213 5.03 11.85 16.31
N ASP A 214 6.15 12.56 16.27
CA ASP A 214 6.15 14.01 16.44
C ASP A 214 5.90 14.69 15.08
N MET A 215 4.99 15.66 15.07
CA MET A 215 4.63 16.39 13.87
C MET A 215 4.62 17.90 14.13
N TRP A 216 5.14 18.67 13.18
CA TRP A 216 5.06 20.13 13.17
C TRP A 216 4.47 20.62 11.87
N ALA A 217 3.68 21.69 11.94
CA ALA A 217 3.22 22.44 10.78
C ALA A 217 3.75 23.88 10.85
N PHE A 218 4.32 24.35 9.75
CA PHE A 218 4.78 25.73 9.57
C PHE A 218 3.85 26.49 8.61
N VAL A 219 3.42 27.68 9.02
CA VAL A 219 2.56 28.56 8.23
C VAL A 219 3.30 29.89 7.97
N PRO A 220 3.74 30.15 6.73
CA PRO A 220 4.56 31.32 6.40
C PRO A 220 3.93 32.66 6.75
N GLN A 221 2.62 32.80 6.57
CA GLN A 221 1.87 34.04 6.80
C GLN A 221 1.95 34.49 8.27
N THR A 222 2.06 33.54 9.19
CA THR A 222 2.21 33.82 10.63
C THR A 222 3.65 33.66 11.12
N ARG A 223 4.54 33.11 10.27
CA ARG A 223 5.92 32.71 10.60
C ARG A 223 6.01 31.84 11.86
N ARG A 224 5.02 30.97 12.07
CA ARG A 224 4.95 30.09 13.24
C ARG A 224 5.01 28.63 12.82
N ALA A 225 5.83 27.88 13.54
CA ALA A 225 5.75 26.43 13.59
C ALA A 225 4.98 26.03 14.85
N ARG A 226 4.05 25.09 14.72
CA ARG A 226 3.32 24.50 15.84
C ARG A 226 3.48 22.99 15.82
N HIS A 227 3.67 22.38 16.99
CA HIS A 227 3.48 20.95 17.14
C HIS A 227 2.01 20.62 16.90
N ILE A 228 1.74 19.54 16.17
CA ILE A 228 0.40 19.06 15.83
C ILE A 228 0.28 17.60 16.21
N SER A 229 -0.96 17.15 16.44
CA SER A 229 -1.22 15.74 16.77
C SER A 229 -0.82 14.83 15.62
N ALA A 230 -0.29 13.65 15.95
CA ALA A 230 -0.07 12.58 14.99
C ALA A 230 -1.37 12.16 14.28
N ALA A 231 -2.54 12.31 14.93
CA ALA A 231 -3.85 12.04 14.36
C ALA A 231 -4.20 12.93 13.17
N SER A 232 -3.61 14.14 13.07
CA SER A 232 -3.88 15.08 11.98
C SER A 232 -3.45 14.56 10.60
N ARG A 233 -2.69 13.46 10.53
CA ARG A 233 -2.44 12.74 9.26
C ARG A 233 -3.70 12.20 8.59
N SER A 234 -4.76 12.01 9.38
CA SER A 234 -6.09 11.59 8.91
C SER A 234 -7.00 12.78 8.59
N GLU A 235 -6.48 14.00 8.57
CA GLU A 235 -7.22 15.19 8.12
C GLU A 235 -7.04 15.43 6.61
N PRO A 236 -8.06 15.96 5.92
CA PRO A 236 -7.99 16.33 4.51
C PRO A 236 -6.85 17.31 4.22
N VAL A 237 -6.04 17.03 3.20
CA VAL A 237 -4.97 17.92 2.77
C VAL A 237 -5.54 19.03 1.89
N GLY A 238 -5.43 20.29 2.33
CA GLY A 238 -5.81 21.45 1.52
C GLY A 238 -7.29 21.46 1.11
N GLY A 239 -8.17 20.84 1.91
CA GLY A 239 -9.60 20.73 1.63
C GLY A 239 -9.97 19.72 0.54
N MET A 240 -9.05 18.81 0.18
CA MET A 240 -9.26 17.76 -0.81
C MET A 240 -9.52 16.40 -0.14
N ASP A 241 -10.13 15.47 -0.88
CA ASP A 241 -10.39 14.08 -0.45
C ASP A 241 -9.13 13.19 -0.51
N ILE A 242 -7.98 13.72 -0.08
CA ILE A 242 -6.72 13.01 0.06
C ILE A 242 -6.11 13.35 1.42
N PHE A 243 -5.55 12.34 2.08
CA PHE A 243 -5.04 12.46 3.45
C PHE A 243 -3.53 12.22 3.46
N ALA A 244 -2.80 12.83 4.41
CA ALA A 244 -1.37 12.57 4.53
C ALA A 244 -1.09 11.08 4.82
N ASP A 245 -2.04 10.39 5.45
CA ASP A 245 -2.00 8.95 5.68
C ASP A 245 -2.16 8.09 4.42
N ASP A 246 -2.59 8.65 3.28
CA ASP A 246 -2.78 7.88 2.04
C ASP A 246 -1.52 7.78 1.18
N ILE A 247 -0.40 8.38 1.60
CA ILE A 247 0.88 8.17 0.92
C ILE A 247 1.19 6.67 0.92
N ASN A 248 1.31 6.09 -0.28
CA ASN A 248 1.42 4.65 -0.50
C ASN A 248 0.27 3.84 0.16
N CYS A 249 -0.95 4.39 0.18
CA CYS A 249 -2.18 3.88 0.81
C CYS A 249 -2.15 3.76 2.34
N TYR A 250 -0.99 3.76 3.00
CA TYR A 250 -0.88 3.86 4.44
C TYR A 250 0.49 4.44 4.81
N ALA A 251 0.48 5.59 5.49
CA ALA A 251 1.70 6.20 5.99
C ALA A 251 1.78 6.16 7.51
N GLY A 252 0.78 5.61 8.20
CA GLY A 252 0.67 5.54 9.66
C GLY A 252 1.78 4.72 10.31
N LYS A 253 1.83 4.79 11.64
CA LYS A 253 2.73 3.98 12.45
C LYS A 253 2.02 2.65 12.74
N VAL A 254 2.66 1.50 12.51
CA VAL A 254 2.03 0.17 12.67
C VAL A 254 1.41 0.05 14.05
N GLU A 255 2.07 0.63 15.05
CA GLU A 255 1.77 0.47 16.46
C GLU A 255 0.56 1.30 16.93
N THR A 256 0.08 2.19 16.07
CA THR A 256 -1.10 3.04 16.34
C THR A 256 -2.41 2.43 15.83
N TYR A 257 -2.37 1.15 15.44
CA TYR A 257 -3.49 0.43 14.85
C TYR A 257 -3.62 -0.96 15.47
N ARG A 258 -4.86 -1.39 15.66
CA ARG A 258 -5.20 -2.81 15.86
C ARG A 258 -5.38 -3.43 14.49
N TRP A 259 -4.58 -4.44 14.19
CA TRP A 259 -4.60 -5.14 12.90
C TRP A 259 -5.25 -6.50 13.04
N ARG A 260 -6.02 -6.89 12.03
CA ARG A 260 -6.60 -8.22 11.93
C ARG A 260 -6.56 -8.68 10.49
N LEU A 261 -5.95 -9.84 10.25
CA LEU A 261 -6.06 -10.53 8.97
C LEU A 261 -7.49 -11.09 8.86
N VAL A 262 -8.26 -10.63 7.85
CA VAL A 262 -9.67 -11.02 7.68
C VAL A 262 -9.90 -11.88 6.44
N GLY A 263 -8.93 -11.98 5.53
CA GLY A 263 -9.07 -12.84 4.36
C GLY A 263 -7.89 -12.82 3.42
N GLU A 264 -8.06 -13.55 2.32
CA GLU A 264 -7.16 -13.65 1.19
C GLU A 264 -7.98 -13.51 -0.08
N THR A 265 -7.42 -12.88 -1.10
CA THR A 265 -8.07 -12.73 -2.41
C THR A 265 -7.04 -12.61 -3.52
N GLN A 266 -7.50 -12.69 -4.77
CA GLN A 266 -6.81 -12.04 -5.88
C GLN A 266 -7.26 -10.58 -5.95
N ILE A 267 -6.41 -9.67 -6.40
CA ILE A 267 -6.75 -8.25 -6.55
C ILE A 267 -6.00 -7.66 -7.73
N LEU A 268 -6.60 -6.70 -8.43
CA LEU A 268 -5.91 -5.95 -9.47
C LEU A 268 -4.94 -4.94 -8.82
N ALA A 269 -3.65 -5.14 -9.02
CA ALA A 269 -2.60 -4.24 -8.60
C ALA A 269 -2.38 -3.14 -9.64
N PRO A 270 -2.61 -1.86 -9.34
CA PRO A 270 -2.20 -0.76 -10.22
C PRO A 270 -0.68 -0.66 -10.22
N VAL A 271 -0.06 -0.71 -11.41
CA VAL A 271 1.38 -0.58 -11.61
C VAL A 271 1.68 0.41 -12.73
N ILE A 272 2.73 1.20 -12.54
CA ILE A 272 3.09 2.29 -13.45
C ILE A 272 3.71 1.71 -14.72
N ALA A 273 3.04 1.97 -15.86
CA ALA A 273 3.33 1.53 -17.23
C ALA A 273 3.40 0.02 -17.48
N GLN A 274 4.12 -0.73 -16.65
CA GLN A 274 4.36 -2.16 -16.85
C GLN A 274 4.63 -2.87 -15.51
N PRO A 275 4.51 -4.22 -15.42
CA PRO A 275 4.55 -4.95 -14.15
C PRO A 275 5.91 -4.98 -13.42
N TYR A 276 7.00 -4.67 -14.09
CA TYR A 276 8.37 -4.88 -13.60
C TYR A 276 9.05 -3.57 -13.19
N ALA A 277 10.24 -3.68 -12.61
CA ALA A 277 10.94 -2.53 -12.06
C ALA A 277 11.24 -1.50 -13.16
N LEU A 278 10.96 -0.24 -12.87
CA LEU A 278 11.37 0.85 -13.74
C LEU A 278 12.90 1.02 -13.66
N PRO A 279 13.57 1.38 -14.77
CA PRO A 279 14.99 1.63 -14.76
C PRO A 279 15.33 2.76 -13.78
N GLN A 280 16.37 2.54 -12.99
CA GLN A 280 16.90 3.55 -12.09
C GLN A 280 18.20 4.10 -12.66
N ARG A 281 18.34 5.42 -12.63
CA ARG A 281 19.56 6.12 -13.05
C ARG A 281 20.23 6.75 -11.84
N GLN A 282 21.47 6.38 -11.57
CA GLN A 282 22.24 7.03 -10.52
C GLN A 282 22.52 8.49 -10.93
N VAL A 283 22.22 9.44 -10.04
CA VAL A 283 22.44 10.89 -10.24
C VAL A 283 23.48 11.48 -9.29
N SER A 284 23.80 10.75 -8.22
CA SER A 284 24.91 11.06 -7.30
C SER A 284 25.34 9.78 -6.58
N PRO A 285 26.45 9.76 -5.81
CA PRO A 285 26.86 8.57 -5.05
C PRO A 285 25.78 7.98 -4.15
N THR A 286 24.83 8.80 -3.69
CA THR A 286 23.79 8.40 -2.73
C THR A 286 22.36 8.59 -3.26
N ARG A 287 22.18 8.91 -4.55
CA ARG A 287 20.85 9.22 -5.11
C ARG A 287 20.64 8.58 -6.47
N TRP A 288 19.46 7.99 -6.63
CA TRP A 288 18.92 7.46 -7.87
C TRP A 288 17.68 8.25 -8.27
N ALA A 289 17.49 8.40 -9.57
CA ALA A 289 16.30 8.93 -10.20
C ALA A 289 15.56 7.80 -10.91
N ILE A 290 14.24 7.84 -10.83
CA ILE A 290 13.34 6.96 -11.57
C ILE A 290 12.48 7.87 -12.41
N ASP A 291 12.56 7.73 -13.72
CA ASP A 291 11.71 8.49 -14.63
C ASP A 291 10.34 7.80 -14.67
N THR A 292 9.36 8.39 -13.98
CA THR A 292 7.98 7.87 -13.99
C THR A 292 7.21 8.46 -15.17
N PRO A 293 6.56 7.63 -16.00
CA PRO A 293 5.72 8.11 -17.08
C PRO A 293 4.57 8.97 -16.55
N ALA A 294 4.08 9.89 -17.39
CA ALA A 294 2.92 10.70 -17.06
C ALA A 294 1.69 9.80 -16.84
N LEU A 295 0.87 10.17 -15.86
CA LEU A 295 -0.39 9.52 -15.53
C LEU A 295 -1.53 10.51 -15.77
N PRO A 296 -1.85 10.84 -17.04
CA PRO A 296 -2.90 11.80 -17.32
C PRO A 296 -4.24 11.27 -16.79
N ALA A 297 -4.99 12.14 -16.15
CA ALA A 297 -6.36 11.87 -15.79
C ALA A 297 -7.32 12.39 -16.88
N ARG A 298 -8.51 11.81 -16.92
CA ARG A 298 -9.56 12.11 -17.91
C ARG A 298 -9.91 13.59 -18.02
N PHE A 299 -9.76 14.37 -16.96
CA PHE A 299 -10.01 15.81 -16.98
C PHE A 299 -8.98 16.60 -17.83
N GLU A 300 -7.77 16.07 -18.02
CA GLU A 300 -6.66 16.73 -18.74
C GLU A 300 -6.78 16.54 -20.25
N ASP A 301 -6.92 15.30 -20.71
CA ASP A 301 -6.93 14.97 -22.14
C ASP A 301 -8.32 15.14 -22.80
N LYS A 302 -9.36 15.31 -21.98
CA LYS A 302 -10.77 15.42 -22.35
C LYS A 302 -11.29 14.31 -23.28
N SER A 303 -10.58 13.20 -23.44
CA SER A 303 -10.83 12.16 -24.45
C SER A 303 -11.30 10.84 -23.82
N GLY A 304 -12.19 10.11 -24.51
CA GLY A 304 -12.71 8.81 -24.04
C GLY A 304 -13.85 8.88 -23.00
N PRO A 305 -14.41 7.75 -22.57
CA PRO A 305 -15.40 7.69 -21.48
C PRO A 305 -14.74 7.68 -20.09
N GLY A 306 -15.54 7.88 -19.04
CA GLY A 306 -15.11 7.76 -17.64
C GLY A 306 -15.25 9.04 -16.82
N VAL A 307 -15.01 8.93 -15.52
CA VAL A 307 -15.06 10.05 -14.56
C VAL A 307 -13.80 10.93 -14.64
N PRO A 308 -13.86 12.22 -14.26
CA PRO A 308 -12.74 13.16 -14.41
C PRO A 308 -11.40 12.72 -13.80
N TRP A 309 -11.44 11.93 -12.71
CA TRP A 309 -10.26 11.43 -12.01
C TRP A 309 -9.74 10.06 -12.49
N LEU A 310 -10.37 9.44 -13.50
CA LEU A 310 -9.86 8.19 -14.06
C LEU A 310 -8.52 8.46 -14.77
N ILE A 311 -7.47 7.72 -14.40
CA ILE A 311 -6.20 7.72 -15.12
C ILE A 311 -6.38 7.01 -16.47
N THR A 312 -6.05 7.68 -17.57
CA THR A 312 -6.33 7.22 -18.94
C THR A 312 -5.13 6.57 -19.63
N ALA A 313 -3.91 6.84 -19.16
CA ALA A 313 -2.68 6.27 -19.69
C ALA A 313 -1.59 6.10 -18.62
N GLY A 314 -0.58 5.29 -18.92
CA GLY A 314 0.57 5.10 -18.04
C GLY A 314 0.32 4.23 -16.81
N LEU A 315 -0.88 3.65 -16.66
CA LEU A 315 -1.22 2.71 -15.59
C LEU A 315 -1.76 1.41 -16.19
N VAL A 316 -1.22 0.27 -15.74
CA VAL A 316 -1.76 -1.06 -16.05
C VAL A 316 -2.09 -1.79 -14.75
N PHE A 317 -2.90 -2.84 -14.86
CA PHE A 317 -3.38 -3.60 -13.71
C PHE A 317 -2.95 -5.05 -13.83
N VAL A 318 -2.40 -5.60 -12.75
CA VAL A 318 -1.90 -6.97 -12.71
C VAL A 318 -2.69 -7.76 -11.66
N PRO A 319 -3.29 -8.91 -11.99
CA PRO A 319 -3.87 -9.78 -10.97
C PRO A 319 -2.78 -10.27 -10.01
N ARG A 320 -2.93 -9.98 -8.72
CA ARG A 320 -1.98 -10.32 -7.68
C ARG A 320 -2.65 -10.99 -6.48
N PRO A 321 -2.01 -12.00 -5.86
CA PRO A 321 -2.48 -12.54 -4.59
C PRO A 321 -2.32 -11.48 -3.49
N ALA A 322 -3.35 -11.28 -2.68
CA ALA A 322 -3.36 -10.28 -1.63
C ALA A 322 -3.97 -10.79 -0.31
N TRP A 323 -3.42 -10.29 0.79
CA TRP A 323 -4.03 -10.33 2.12
C TRP A 323 -5.05 -9.22 2.26
N ILE A 324 -6.19 -9.51 2.87
CA ILE A 324 -7.19 -8.53 3.28
C ILE A 324 -7.00 -8.29 4.77
N VAL A 325 -6.48 -7.12 5.13
CA VAL A 325 -6.19 -6.76 6.52
C VAL A 325 -7.08 -5.59 6.94
N GLU A 326 -7.76 -5.77 8.05
CA GLU A 326 -8.50 -4.75 8.75
C GLU A 326 -7.56 -4.00 9.70
N GLY A 327 -7.65 -2.67 9.69
CA GLY A 327 -6.96 -1.78 10.61
C GLY A 327 -7.94 -0.82 11.27
N VAL A 328 -7.86 -0.69 12.60
CA VAL A 328 -8.60 0.32 13.37
C VAL A 328 -7.60 1.08 14.22
N SER A 329 -7.55 2.41 14.07
CA SER A 329 -6.64 3.24 14.87
C SER A 329 -6.97 3.14 16.36
N THR A 330 -5.93 3.07 17.19
CA THR A 330 -6.07 3.17 18.65
C THR A 330 -6.19 4.61 19.14
N ASP A 331 -5.91 5.59 18.28
CA ASP A 331 -6.07 7.01 18.59
C ASP A 331 -7.55 7.45 18.46
N PRO A 332 -8.17 7.96 19.54
CA PRO A 332 -9.56 8.41 19.50
C PRO A 332 -9.80 9.63 18.60
N TYR A 333 -8.76 10.40 18.27
CA TYR A 333 -8.84 11.57 17.40
C TYR A 333 -8.55 11.27 15.94
N TYR A 334 -8.24 10.01 15.60
CA TYR A 334 -8.11 9.59 14.21
C TYR A 334 -9.47 9.61 13.51
N ASN A 335 -9.55 10.31 12.37
CA ASN A 335 -10.81 10.54 11.64
C ASN A 335 -11.33 9.29 10.95
N PHE A 336 -10.44 8.39 10.54
CA PHE A 336 -10.84 7.13 9.94
C PHE A 336 -11.37 6.19 11.02
N GLY A 337 -12.51 5.56 10.73
CA GLY A 337 -13.00 4.42 11.49
C GLY A 337 -12.23 3.16 11.10
N LYS A 338 -12.97 2.15 10.63
CA LYS A 338 -12.36 0.92 10.12
C LYS A 338 -11.76 1.17 8.73
N VAL A 339 -10.56 0.65 8.51
CA VAL A 339 -9.89 0.63 7.21
C VAL A 339 -9.66 -0.81 6.78
N ILE A 340 -9.98 -1.14 5.52
CA ILE A 340 -9.64 -2.41 4.89
C ILE A 340 -8.55 -2.17 3.85
N MET A 341 -7.43 -2.87 3.97
CA MET A 341 -6.28 -2.74 3.08
C MET A 341 -5.98 -4.07 2.40
N TYR A 342 -5.64 -4.00 1.11
CA TYR A 342 -5.32 -5.15 0.28
C TYR A 342 -3.81 -5.18 0.04
N PHE A 343 -3.09 -5.94 0.87
CA PHE A 343 -1.63 -6.06 0.82
C PHE A 343 -1.21 -7.19 -0.13
N ASP A 344 -0.34 -6.92 -1.11
CA ASP A 344 0.27 -7.97 -1.94
C ASP A 344 0.94 -9.03 -1.05
N ARG A 345 0.78 -10.31 -1.37
CA ARG A 345 1.35 -11.40 -0.54
C ARG A 345 2.87 -11.53 -0.65
N GLU A 346 3.46 -10.93 -1.67
CA GLU A 346 4.88 -11.05 -1.99
C GLU A 346 5.61 -9.70 -1.86
N MET A 347 5.06 -8.65 -2.47
CA MET A 347 5.62 -7.30 -2.44
C MET A 347 5.21 -6.50 -1.21
N TYR A 348 4.20 -6.96 -0.48
CA TYR A 348 3.58 -6.30 0.68
C TYR A 348 3.12 -4.87 0.43
N ARG A 349 3.02 -4.41 -0.82
CA ARG A 349 2.43 -3.12 -1.19
C ARG A 349 0.92 -3.18 -1.01
N ILE A 350 0.33 -2.07 -0.57
CA ILE A 350 -1.13 -1.93 -0.51
C ILE A 350 -1.60 -1.42 -1.87
N TYR A 351 -2.49 -2.17 -2.52
CA TYR A 351 -3.04 -1.77 -3.83
C TYR A 351 -4.36 -1.02 -3.71
N TRP A 352 -5.15 -1.34 -2.69
CA TRP A 352 -6.42 -0.69 -2.41
C TRP A 352 -6.60 -0.49 -0.91
N LYS A 353 -7.19 0.65 -0.56
CA LYS A 353 -7.60 1.03 0.79
C LYS A 353 -9.07 1.43 0.75
N VAL A 354 -9.90 0.77 1.54
CA VAL A 354 -11.31 1.14 1.74
C VAL A 354 -11.42 1.73 3.13
N VAL A 355 -11.75 3.02 3.19
CA VAL A 355 -11.86 3.78 4.44
C VAL A 355 -13.34 3.97 4.77
N THR A 356 -13.70 3.76 6.03
CA THR A 356 -14.98 4.20 6.58
C THR A 356 -14.75 5.40 7.49
N ASN A 357 -15.69 6.34 7.50
CA ASN A 357 -15.67 7.42 8.49
C ASN A 357 -15.96 6.85 9.88
N ARG A 358 -15.40 7.48 10.90
CA ARG A 358 -15.79 7.18 12.28
C ARG A 358 -17.26 7.54 12.47
N ALA A 359 -18.03 6.61 13.05
CA ALA A 359 -19.46 6.76 13.30
C ALA A 359 -19.74 7.79 14.40
#